data_AF-A0A7H4MZE8-F1
#
_entry.id   AF-A0A7H4MZE8-F1
#
_cell.length_a   1.000
_cell.length_b   1.000
_cell.length_c   1.000
_cell.angle_alpha   90.00
_cell.angle_beta   90.00
_cell.angle_gamma   90.00
#
_symmetry.space_group_name_H-M   'P 1'
#
loop_
_entity.id
_entity.type
_entity.pdbx_description
1 polymer ?
#
loop_
_entity_poly.entity_id
_entity_poly.type
_entity_poly.pdbx_seq_one_letter_code
_entity_poly.pdbx_strand_id
1 'polypeptide(L)'
;MNLRENIVSQFSLLSPELQRAAEFSLQNANQLVVQSMRAFAAEAGVKPATLLRLAQRLGYNGWRELKSAFIDDLGLGNDTYVSKAEKLIAKGTQPALYEEVFLAHQANLAFTQAENQTRYAASGDVAG
;
A
#
# COMPACT_ATOMS: atom_id res chain seq x y z
N MET A 1 -20.84 10.24 5.92
CA MET A 1 -20.20 9.40 6.94
C MET A 1 -18.76 9.23 6.51
N ASN A 2 -17.80 9.61 7.34
CA ASN A 2 -16.38 9.42 7.01
C ASN A 2 -16.01 7.92 7.12
N LEU A 3 -14.86 7.54 6.58
CA LEU A 3 -14.43 6.13 6.54
C LEU A 3 -14.34 5.54 7.95
N ARG A 4 -13.73 6.28 8.89
CA ARG A 4 -13.57 5.87 10.28
C ARG A 4 -14.91 5.57 10.95
N GLU A 5 -15.89 6.46 10.82
CA GLU A 5 -17.24 6.29 11.35
C GLU A 5 -17.89 5.03 10.79
N ASN A 6 -17.76 4.79 9.48
CA ASN A 6 -18.32 3.61 8.83
C ASN A 6 -17.71 2.29 9.36
N ILE A 7 -16.40 2.26 9.61
CA ILE A 7 -15.74 1.10 10.19
C ILE A 7 -16.21 0.88 11.63
N VAL A 8 -16.26 1.96 12.44
CA VAL A 8 -16.66 1.89 13.85
C VAL A 8 -18.11 1.45 14.00
N SER A 9 -19.03 1.93 13.16
CA SER A 9 -20.46 1.57 13.24
C SER A 9 -20.72 0.11 12.91
N GLN A 10 -19.88 -0.50 12.07
CA GLN A 10 -20.00 -1.90 11.67
C GLN A 10 -19.12 -2.85 12.49
N PHE A 11 -18.22 -2.32 13.33
CA PHE A 11 -17.17 -3.08 14.00
C PHE A 11 -17.71 -4.26 14.84
N SER A 12 -18.80 -4.05 15.57
CA SER A 12 -19.45 -5.08 16.40
C SER A 12 -20.06 -6.23 15.58
N LEU A 13 -20.33 -6.02 14.28
CA LEU A 13 -20.90 -7.01 13.37
C LEU A 13 -19.81 -7.83 12.64
N LEU A 14 -18.54 -7.44 12.78
CA LEU A 14 -17.41 -8.14 12.17
C LEU A 14 -17.04 -9.40 12.96
N SER A 15 -16.54 -10.42 12.27
CA SER A 15 -15.93 -11.58 12.94
C SER A 15 -14.64 -11.15 13.67
N PRO A 16 -14.14 -11.91 14.66
CA PRO A 16 -12.92 -11.55 15.38
C PRO A 16 -11.70 -11.32 14.47
N GLU A 17 -11.58 -12.10 13.40
CA GLU A 17 -10.50 -11.93 12.41
C GLU A 17 -10.65 -10.62 11.62
N LEU A 18 -11.89 -10.24 11.28
CA LEU A 18 -12.19 -8.98 10.58
C LEU A 18 -12.08 -7.77 11.52
N GLN A 19 -12.43 -7.90 12.80
CA GLN A 19 -12.22 -6.87 13.82
C GLN A 19 -10.74 -6.55 13.95
N ARG A 20 -9.87 -7.57 14.06
CA ARG A 20 -8.41 -7.39 14.09
C ARG A 20 -7.90 -6.65 12.85
N ALA A 21 -8.37 -7.05 11.67
CA ALA A 21 -8.00 -6.38 10.42
C ALA A 21 -8.47 -4.91 10.39
N ALA A 22 -9.69 -4.63 10.85
CA ALA A 22 -10.26 -3.29 10.90
C ALA A 22 -9.54 -2.38 11.91
N GLU A 23 -9.29 -2.89 13.12
CA GLU A 23 -8.55 -2.20 14.17
C GLU A 23 -7.13 -1.85 13.71
N PHE A 24 -6.41 -2.83 13.17
CA PHE A 24 -5.06 -2.62 12.66
C PHE A 24 -5.03 -1.60 11.51
N SER A 25 -6.04 -1.61 10.63
CA SER A 25 -6.19 -0.62 9.55
C SER A 25 -6.38 0.80 10.08
N LEU A 26 -7.21 0.98 11.12
CA LEU A 26 -7.46 2.28 11.74
C LEU A 26 -6.25 2.81 12.52
N GLN A 27 -5.47 1.94 13.15
CA GLN A 27 -4.28 2.29 13.92
C GLN A 27 -3.08 2.58 13.00
N ASN A 28 -3.00 1.94 11.83
CA ASN A 28 -1.84 1.98 10.94
C ASN A 28 -2.18 2.55 9.54
N ALA A 29 -3.07 3.52 9.45
CA ALA A 29 -3.55 4.09 8.18
C ALA A 29 -2.42 4.61 7.28
N ASN A 30 -1.39 5.26 7.84
CA ASN A 30 -0.23 5.74 7.09
C ASN A 30 0.56 4.61 6.43
N GLN A 31 0.67 3.45 7.09
CA GLN A 31 1.34 2.28 6.55
C GLN A 31 0.47 1.59 5.50
N LEU A 32 -0.83 1.50 5.77
CA LEU A 32 -1.83 0.95 4.85
C LEU A 32 -1.75 1.63 3.48
N VAL A 33 -1.65 2.96 3.44
CA VAL A 33 -1.62 3.72 2.18
C VAL A 33 -0.34 3.53 1.36
N VAL A 34 0.78 3.11 1.97
CA VAL A 34 2.05 2.92 1.26
C VAL A 34 2.39 1.44 0.97
N GLN A 35 1.85 0.50 1.74
CA GLN A 35 2.19 -0.92 1.61
C GLN A 35 1.31 -1.68 0.59
N SER A 36 1.80 -2.83 0.13
CA SER A 36 0.98 -3.81 -0.60
C SER A 36 0.00 -4.52 0.35
N MET A 37 -1.11 -5.06 -0.18
CA MET A 37 -2.07 -5.83 0.62
C MET A 37 -1.41 -7.00 1.37
N ARG A 38 -0.46 -7.69 0.72
CA ARG A 38 0.20 -8.86 1.30
C ARG A 38 1.15 -8.47 2.44
N ALA A 39 1.91 -7.39 2.26
CA ALA A 39 2.79 -6.87 3.30
C ALA A 39 1.99 -6.39 4.52
N PHE A 40 0.97 -5.57 4.28
CA PHE A 40 0.10 -5.07 5.35
C PHE A 40 -0.63 -6.18 6.10
N ALA A 41 -1.12 -7.21 5.40
CA ALA A 41 -1.75 -8.38 6.01
C ALA A 41 -0.78 -9.16 6.90
N ALA A 42 0.48 -9.31 6.46
CA ALA A 42 1.51 -10.02 7.22
C ALA A 42 1.80 -9.31 8.55
N GLU A 43 1.96 -7.98 8.52
CA GLU A 43 2.16 -7.17 9.74
C GLU A 43 0.94 -7.18 10.66
N ALA A 44 -0.26 -7.15 10.09
CA ALA A 44 -1.52 -7.26 10.82
C ALA A 44 -1.78 -8.67 11.41
N GLY A 45 -0.95 -9.66 11.08
CA GLY A 45 -1.13 -11.05 11.51
C GLY A 45 -2.42 -11.69 10.96
N VAL A 46 -2.86 -11.28 9.77
CA VAL A 46 -4.05 -11.82 9.09
C VAL A 46 -3.72 -12.27 7.66
N LYS A 47 -4.64 -13.03 7.04
CA LYS A 47 -4.48 -13.43 5.63
C LYS A 47 -4.82 -12.25 4.70
N PRO A 48 -4.20 -12.12 3.52
CA PRO A 48 -4.59 -11.09 2.54
C PRO A 48 -6.07 -11.15 2.14
N ALA A 49 -6.64 -12.36 2.07
CA ALA A 49 -8.07 -12.55 1.82
C ALA A 49 -8.97 -11.96 2.93
N THR A 50 -8.47 -11.82 4.15
CA THR A 50 -9.18 -11.19 5.27
C THR A 50 -9.36 -9.70 5.03
N LEU A 51 -8.34 -9.01 4.51
CA LEU A 51 -8.46 -7.60 4.10
C LEU A 51 -9.42 -7.42 2.92
N LEU A 52 -9.43 -8.36 1.98
CA LEU A 52 -10.41 -8.34 0.88
C LEU A 52 -11.85 -8.49 1.39
N ARG A 53 -12.09 -9.45 2.30
CA ARG A 53 -13.39 -9.65 2.95
C ARG A 53 -13.80 -8.44 3.78
N LEU A 54 -12.86 -7.79 4.47
CA LEU A 54 -13.13 -6.55 5.19
C LEU A 54 -13.60 -5.46 4.23
N ALA A 55 -12.89 -5.24 3.13
CA ALA A 55 -13.28 -4.27 2.11
C ALA A 55 -14.72 -4.51 1.61
N GLN A 56 -15.05 -5.75 1.27
CA GLN A 56 -16.40 -6.14 0.85
C GLN A 56 -17.45 -5.93 1.93
N ARG A 57 -17.14 -6.20 3.19
CA ARG A 57 -18.04 -5.96 4.33
C ARG A 57 -18.33 -4.48 4.54
N LEU A 58 -17.37 -3.62 4.24
CA LEU A 58 -17.52 -2.17 4.29
C LEU A 58 -18.18 -1.58 3.03
N GLY A 59 -18.53 -2.42 2.04
CA GLY A 59 -19.22 -2.00 0.81
C GLY A 59 -18.30 -1.65 -0.37
N TYR A 60 -17.00 -1.93 -0.27
CA TYR A 60 -16.04 -1.71 -1.35
C TYR A 60 -15.87 -2.96 -2.23
N ASN A 61 -15.54 -2.77 -3.52
CA ASN A 61 -15.31 -3.87 -4.46
C ASN A 61 -14.04 -4.67 -4.14
N GLY A 62 -13.13 -4.10 -3.37
CA GLY A 62 -11.97 -4.81 -2.84
C GLY A 62 -10.92 -3.90 -2.24
N TRP A 63 -9.73 -4.47 -2.02
CA TRP A 63 -8.63 -3.81 -1.30
C TRP A 63 -8.22 -2.45 -1.88
N ARG A 64 -8.12 -2.32 -3.20
CA ARG A 64 -7.68 -1.08 -3.84
C ARG A 64 -8.62 0.08 -3.54
N GLU A 65 -9.93 -0.17 -3.52
CA GLU A 65 -10.94 0.85 -3.27
C GLU A 65 -10.99 1.22 -1.79
N LEU A 66 -10.90 0.24 -0.88
CA LEU A 66 -10.75 0.50 0.55
C LEU A 66 -9.48 1.34 0.82
N LYS A 67 -8.35 1.00 0.20
CA LYS A 67 -7.09 1.74 0.32
C LYS A 67 -7.23 3.17 -0.21
N SER A 68 -7.96 3.38 -1.31
CA SER A 68 -8.29 4.72 -1.81
C SER A 68 -9.08 5.54 -0.79
N ALA A 69 -10.10 4.94 -0.16
CA ALA A 69 -10.86 5.61 0.87
C ALA A 69 -9.98 6.05 2.06
N PHE A 70 -8.98 5.25 2.44
CA PHE A 70 -7.99 5.65 3.46
C PHE A 70 -7.10 6.81 3.00
N ILE A 71 -6.69 6.84 1.72
CA ILE A 71 -5.93 7.96 1.15
C ILE A 71 -6.76 9.25 1.21
N ASP A 72 -8.03 9.17 0.87
CA ASP A 72 -8.95 10.31 0.88
C ASP A 72 -9.23 10.78 2.32
N ASP A 73 -9.45 9.87 3.27
CA ASP A 73 -9.67 10.17 4.70
C ASP A 73 -8.44 10.83 5.35
N LEU A 74 -7.23 10.49 4.90
CA LEU A 74 -5.99 11.14 5.33
C LEU A 74 -5.73 12.49 4.65
N GLY A 75 -6.59 12.93 3.72
CA GLY A 75 -6.39 14.16 2.94
C GLY A 75 -5.28 14.05 1.88
N LEU A 76 -4.73 12.85 1.65
CA LEU A 76 -3.64 12.62 0.69
C LEU A 76 -4.12 12.58 -0.76
N GLY A 77 -5.42 12.43 -1.01
CA GLY A 77 -6.01 12.32 -2.35
C GLY A 77 -5.86 13.57 -3.22
N ASN A 78 -5.87 14.77 -2.63
CA ASN A 78 -5.80 16.05 -3.37
C ASN A 78 -4.36 16.61 -3.51
N ASP A 79 -3.51 16.41 -2.49
CA ASP A 79 -2.16 17.00 -2.46
C ASP A 79 -1.08 16.17 -3.20
N THR A 80 -1.33 14.88 -3.45
CA THR A 80 -0.24 13.98 -3.85
C THR A 80 0.00 13.92 -5.36
N TYR A 81 -1.03 14.11 -6.20
CA TYR A 81 -0.89 14.02 -7.66
C TYR A 81 -1.03 15.37 -8.35
N VAL A 82 -2.09 16.12 -8.07
CA VAL A 82 -2.31 17.44 -8.69
C VAL A 82 -1.28 18.44 -8.19
N SER A 83 -1.06 18.54 -6.88
CA SER A 83 -0.07 19.50 -6.36
C SER A 83 1.38 19.10 -6.62
N LYS A 84 1.71 17.82 -6.78
CA LYS A 84 3.05 17.40 -7.28
C LYS A 84 3.20 17.71 -8.76
N ALA A 85 2.22 17.41 -9.59
CA ALA A 85 2.26 17.73 -11.02
C ALA A 85 2.34 19.24 -11.25
N GLU A 86 1.53 20.04 -10.54
CA GLU A 86 1.57 21.49 -10.57
C GLU A 86 2.91 22.05 -10.06
N LYS A 87 3.46 21.52 -8.95
CA LYS A 87 4.79 21.93 -8.46
C LYS A 87 5.92 21.53 -9.40
N LEU A 88 5.82 20.40 -10.10
CA LEU A 88 6.82 19.96 -11.08
C LEU A 88 6.73 20.78 -12.37
N ILE A 89 5.53 21.06 -12.86
CA ILE A 89 5.29 21.93 -14.03
C ILE A 89 5.70 23.38 -13.72
N ALA A 90 5.41 23.87 -12.51
CA ALA A 90 5.81 25.20 -12.07
C ALA A 90 7.33 25.36 -11.87
N LYS A 91 8.09 24.26 -11.70
CA LYS A 91 9.55 24.30 -11.51
C LYS A 91 10.35 24.20 -12.81
N GLY A 92 9.70 24.07 -13.96
CA GLY A 92 10.33 24.04 -15.27
C GLY A 92 11.06 22.73 -15.54
N THR A 93 10.81 22.13 -16.70
CA THR A 93 11.51 20.93 -17.18
C THR A 93 13.02 21.17 -17.21
N GLN A 94 13.73 20.66 -16.20
CA GLN A 94 15.20 20.65 -16.20
C GLN A 94 15.71 19.32 -16.78
N PRO A 95 16.72 19.35 -17.66
CA PRO A 95 17.37 18.15 -18.21
C PRO A 95 17.91 17.18 -17.13
N ALA A 96 18.15 17.67 -15.92
CA ALA A 96 18.58 16.86 -14.76
C ALA A 96 17.54 15.81 -14.32
N LEU A 97 16.25 16.00 -14.61
CA LEU A 97 15.21 15.05 -14.20
C LEU A 97 15.27 13.74 -15.00
N TYR A 98 15.72 13.81 -16.27
CA TYR A 98 15.91 12.61 -17.08
C TYR A 98 17.07 11.76 -16.55
N GLU A 99 18.19 12.41 -16.24
CA GLU A 99 19.38 11.76 -15.66
C GLU A 99 19.03 11.10 -14.31
N GLU A 100 18.32 11.81 -13.44
CA GLU A 100 17.95 11.32 -12.10
C GLU A 100 16.99 10.11 -12.17
N VAL A 101 15.96 10.18 -13.02
CA VAL A 101 15.02 9.08 -13.23
C VAL A 101 15.71 7.88 -13.89
N PHE A 102 16.62 8.11 -14.83
CA PHE A 102 17.41 7.06 -15.47
C PHE A 102 18.32 6.34 -14.47
N LEU A 103 19.03 7.08 -13.62
CA LEU A 103 19.87 6.52 -12.56
C LEU A 103 19.06 5.74 -11.53
N ALA A 104 17.89 6.25 -11.12
CA ALA A 104 17.00 5.55 -10.20
C ALA A 104 16.49 4.23 -10.79
N HIS A 105 16.13 4.21 -12.07
CA HIS A 105 15.75 2.98 -12.76
C HIS A 105 16.88 1.95 -12.83
N GLN A 106 18.11 2.39 -13.12
CA GLN A 106 19.28 1.51 -13.15
C GLN A 106 19.55 0.88 -11.78
N ALA A 107 19.49 1.68 -10.71
CA ALA A 107 19.69 1.22 -9.34
C ALA A 107 18.62 0.22 -8.91
N ASN A 108 17.35 0.47 -9.23
CA ASN A 108 16.24 -0.42 -8.90
C ASN A 108 16.35 -1.77 -9.63
N LEU A 109 16.80 -1.77 -10.90
CA LEU A 109 17.04 -3.00 -11.66
C LEU A 109 18.21 -3.80 -11.08
N ALA A 110 19.31 -3.14 -10.72
CA ALA A 110 20.46 -3.79 -10.09
C ALA A 110 20.08 -4.40 -8.73
N PHE A 111 19.29 -3.68 -7.93
CA PHE A 111 18.77 -4.18 -6.66
C PHE A 111 17.89 -5.43 -6.85
N THR A 112 16.95 -5.38 -7.81
CA THR A 112 16.08 -6.51 -8.13
C THR A 112 16.88 -7.72 -8.63
N GLN A 113 17.92 -7.50 -9.44
CA GLN A 113 18.79 -8.57 -9.92
C GLN A 113 19.58 -9.21 -8.78
N ALA A 114 20.13 -8.42 -7.86
CA ALA A 114 20.87 -8.92 -6.70
C ALA A 114 19.96 -9.73 -5.76
N GLU A 115 18.77 -9.22 -5.46
CA GLU A 115 17.78 -9.94 -4.63
C GLU A 115 17.40 -11.27 -5.26
N ASN A 116 17.14 -11.29 -6.57
CA ASN A 116 16.83 -12.52 -7.29
C ASN A 116 18.02 -13.52 -7.25
N GLN A 117 19.26 -13.07 -7.45
CA GLN A 117 20.44 -13.92 -7.38
C GLN A 117 20.65 -14.53 -5.98
N THR A 118 20.44 -13.75 -4.92
CA THR A 118 20.48 -14.28 -3.54
C THR A 118 19.41 -15.35 -3.33
N ARG A 119 18.21 -15.15 -3.89
CA ARG A 119 17.11 -16.13 -3.81
C ARG A 119 17.40 -17.39 -4.64
N TYR A 120 18.06 -17.29 -5.79
CA TYR A 120 18.50 -18.45 -6.57
C TYR A 120 19.64 -19.21 -5.88
N ALA A 121 20.61 -18.52 -5.27
CA ALA A 121 21.69 -19.14 -4.50
C ALA A 121 21.15 -19.89 -3.28
N ALA A 122 20.21 -19.28 -2.53
CA ALA A 122 19.56 -19.91 -1.38
C ALA A 122 18.65 -21.10 -1.76
N SER A 123 18.16 -21.16 -3.01
CA SER A 123 17.34 -22.27 -3.52
C SER A 123 18.18 -23.39 -4.16
N GLY A 124 19.45 -23.16 -4.48
CA GLY A 124 20.37 -24.15 -5.04
C GLY A 124 21.03 -25.05 -3.99
N ASP A 125 21.05 -24.64 -2.73
CA ASP A 125 21.66 -25.37 -1.60
C ASP A 125 20.76 -26.49 -1.02
N VAL A 126 19.59 -26.74 -1.63
CA VAL A 126 18.62 -27.78 -1.19
C VAL A 126 18.61 -28.98 -2.15
N ALA A 127 19.48 -29.00 -3.17
CA ALA A 127 19.55 -30.06 -4.18
C ALA A 127 20.97 -30.60 -4.44
N GLY A 128 21.81 -30.63 -3.39
CA GLY A 128 23.14 -31.28 -3.39
C GLY A 128 23.26 -32.27 -2.24
#